data_AF-A0AA43ZVM4-F1
#
_entry.id   AF-A0AA43ZVM4-F1
#
_cell.length_a   1.000
_cell.length_b   1.000
_cell.length_c   1.000
_cell.angle_alpha   90.00
_cell.angle_beta   90.00
_cell.angle_gamma   90.00
#
_symmetry.space_group_name_H-M   'P 1'
#
loop_
_entity.id
_entity.type
_entity.pdbx_description
1 polymer ?
#
loop_
_entity_poly.entity_id
_entity_poly.type
_entity_poly.pdbx_seq_one_letter_code
_entity_poly.pdbx_strand_id
1 'polypeptide(L)'
;MPESDRPFSSILMAVLLLVGGLITLAAGAGYMDNPDVMDFVAALDIIAGAALVIGGICCLIGKPNLWKITLGAVAVEAVAGICMMTVTVIGGIILVLICAVFVWWLHTSAIRRWFGV
;
A
#
# COMPACT_ATOMS: atom_id res chain seq x y z
N MET A 1 16.19 13.07 9.31
CA MET A 1 16.04 13.35 10.75
C MET A 1 16.70 12.22 11.53
N PRO A 2 17.24 12.47 12.74
CA PRO A 2 17.66 11.41 13.64
C PRO A 2 16.51 10.44 13.91
N GLU A 3 16.81 9.16 14.14
CA GLU A 3 15.77 8.15 14.39
C GLU A 3 14.97 8.43 15.69
N SER A 4 15.57 9.16 16.63
CA SER A 4 14.91 9.68 17.85
C SER A 4 13.77 10.66 17.56
N ASP A 5 13.78 11.32 16.41
CA ASP A 5 12.78 12.32 15.99
C ASP A 5 11.75 11.72 15.03
N ARG A 6 11.67 10.37 14.96
CA ARG A 6 10.70 9.68 14.10
C ARG A 6 9.28 10.10 14.48
N PRO A 7 8.49 10.66 13.55
CA PRO A 7 7.11 11.01 13.86
C PRO A 7 6.29 9.74 14.08
N PHE A 8 5.44 9.73 15.12
CA PHE A 8 4.48 8.63 15.34
C PHE A 8 3.68 8.30 14.07
N SER A 9 3.39 9.33 13.27
CA SER A 9 2.74 9.20 11.97
C SER A 9 3.41 8.22 11.00
N SER A 10 4.74 8.08 11.00
CA SER A 10 5.42 7.14 10.10
C SER A 10 5.32 5.70 10.57
N ILE A 11 5.34 5.48 11.88
CA ILE A 11 5.05 4.17 12.51
C ILE A 11 3.59 3.79 12.24
N LEU A 12 2.70 4.76 12.45
CA LEU A 12 1.31 4.84 12.00
C LEU A 12 1.11 4.14 10.65
N MET A 13 1.63 4.82 9.64
CA MET A 13 1.52 4.44 8.25
C MET A 13 2.21 3.10 7.96
N ALA A 14 3.39 2.85 8.55
CA ALA A 14 4.10 1.58 8.37
C ALA A 14 3.26 0.38 8.80
N VAL A 15 2.66 0.43 10.00
CA VAL A 15 1.82 -0.67 10.51
C VAL A 15 0.62 -0.89 9.61
N LEU A 16 -0.06 0.19 9.21
CA LEU A 16 -1.24 0.06 8.36
C LEU A 16 -0.91 -0.46 6.96
N LEU A 17 0.21 -0.04 6.36
CA LEU A 17 0.67 -0.56 5.07
C LEU A 17 1.11 -2.02 5.16
N LEU A 18 1.76 -2.42 6.26
CA LEU A 18 2.13 -3.81 6.49
C LEU A 18 0.90 -4.71 6.66
N VAL A 19 -0.05 -4.30 7.51
CA VAL A 19 -1.28 -5.06 7.75
C VAL A 19 -2.14 -5.10 6.49
N GLY A 20 -2.34 -3.96 5.83
CA GLY A 20 -3.06 -3.87 4.56
C GLY A 20 -2.42 -4.75 3.50
N GLY A 21 -1.11 -4.64 3.31
CA GLY A 21 -0.37 -5.44 2.33
C GLY A 21 -0.45 -6.94 2.58
N LEU A 22 -0.42 -7.39 3.83
CA LEU A 22 -0.62 -8.81 4.17
C LEU A 22 -2.04 -9.28 3.86
N ILE A 23 -3.06 -8.43 4.10
CA ILE A 23 -4.46 -8.74 3.77
C ILE A 23 -4.62 -8.85 2.26
N THR A 24 -4.13 -7.88 1.49
CA THR A 24 -4.21 -7.89 0.02
C THR A 24 -3.46 -9.09 -0.57
N LEU A 25 -2.27 -9.40 -0.03
CA LEU A 25 -1.50 -10.57 -0.46
C LEU A 25 -2.24 -11.89 -0.18
N ALA A 26 -2.87 -12.02 0.99
CA ALA A 26 -3.68 -13.19 1.33
C ALA A 26 -4.94 -13.30 0.45
N ALA A 27 -5.59 -12.17 0.14
CA ALA A 27 -6.75 -12.13 -0.74
C ALA A 27 -6.38 -12.58 -2.16
N GLY A 28 -5.31 -12.02 -2.72
CA GLY A 28 -4.81 -12.40 -4.04
C GLY A 28 -4.42 -13.88 -4.11
N ALA A 29 -3.74 -14.41 -3.09
CA ALA A 29 -3.45 -15.83 -2.99
C ALA A 29 -4.71 -16.70 -2.95
N GLY A 30 -5.75 -16.27 -2.22
CA GLY A 30 -7.05 -16.95 -2.17
C GLY A 30 -7.83 -16.89 -3.49
N TYR A 31 -7.60 -15.87 -4.32
CA TYR A 31 -8.23 -15.75 -5.63
C TYR A 31 -7.58 -16.63 -6.70
N MET A 32 -6.32 -17.04 -6.55
CA MET A 32 -5.62 -17.91 -7.51
C MET A 32 -6.31 -19.27 -7.70
N ASP A 33 -6.99 -19.77 -6.67
CA ASP A 33 -7.70 -21.04 -6.71
C ASP A 33 -9.20 -20.87 -7.08
N ASN A 34 -9.65 -19.65 -7.34
CA ASN A 34 -11.04 -19.35 -7.64
C ASN A 34 -11.29 -19.22 -9.16
N PRO A 35 -12.05 -20.14 -9.78
CA PRO A 35 -12.30 -20.10 -11.22
C PRO A 35 -13.13 -18.90 -11.69
N ASP A 36 -13.81 -18.20 -10.78
CA ASP A 36 -14.62 -17.02 -11.08
C ASP A 36 -13.80 -15.72 -11.12
N VAL A 37 -12.54 -15.76 -10.67
CA VAL A 37 -11.63 -14.61 -10.66
C VAL A 37 -10.57 -14.81 -11.74
N MET A 38 -10.34 -13.77 -12.56
CA MET A 38 -9.30 -13.85 -13.57
C MET A 38 -7.92 -13.88 -12.90
N ASP A 39 -7.06 -14.82 -13.30
CA ASP A 39 -5.70 -15.01 -12.77
C ASP A 39 -4.88 -13.71 -12.69
N PHE A 40 -5.06 -12.80 -13.66
CA PHE A 40 -4.35 -11.53 -13.67
C PHE A 40 -4.74 -10.61 -12.49
N VAL A 41 -6.00 -10.65 -12.03
CA VAL A 41 -6.48 -9.86 -10.89
C VAL A 41 -5.85 -10.40 -9.61
N ALA A 42 -5.89 -11.71 -9.43
CA ALA A 42 -5.27 -12.40 -8.30
C ALA A 42 -3.75 -12.12 -8.23
N ALA A 43 -3.06 -12.20 -9.37
CA ALA A 43 -1.63 -11.87 -9.45
C ALA A 43 -1.34 -10.40 -9.13
N LEU A 44 -2.18 -9.46 -9.59
CA LEU A 44 -2.03 -8.04 -9.26
C LEU A 44 -2.21 -7.79 -7.76
N ASP A 45 -3.19 -8.41 -7.10
CA ASP A 45 -3.38 -8.30 -5.65
C ASP A 45 -2.17 -8.84 -4.88
N ILE A 46 -1.57 -9.96 -5.32
CA ILE A 46 -0.35 -10.49 -4.69
C ILE A 46 0.82 -9.50 -4.83
N ILE A 47 1.02 -8.95 -6.03
CA ILE A 47 2.09 -7.97 -6.29
C ILE A 47 1.86 -6.70 -5.48
N ALA A 48 0.62 -6.21 -5.44
CA ALA A 48 0.24 -5.01 -4.72
C ALA A 48 0.43 -5.17 -3.21
N GLY A 49 -0.04 -6.30 -2.65
CA GLY A 49 0.17 -6.63 -1.25
C GLY A 49 1.65 -6.73 -0.87
N ALA A 50 2.46 -7.39 -1.70
CA ALA A 50 3.92 -7.45 -1.50
C ALA A 50 4.57 -6.05 -1.56
N ALA A 51 4.16 -5.23 -2.54
CA ALA A 51 4.66 -3.86 -2.68
C ALA A 51 4.30 -3.00 -1.46
N LEU A 52 3.07 -3.12 -0.93
CA LEU A 52 2.64 -2.43 0.29
C LEU A 52 3.45 -2.83 1.51
N VAL A 53 3.77 -4.12 1.67
CA VAL A 53 4.65 -4.59 2.75
C VAL A 53 6.03 -3.92 2.65
N ILE A 54 6.62 -3.91 1.45
CA ILE A 54 7.89 -3.21 1.19
C ILE A 54 7.75 -1.70 1.49
N GLY A 55 6.64 -1.09 1.08
CA GLY A 55 6.31 0.31 1.33
C GLY A 55 6.20 0.64 2.83
N GLY A 56 5.65 -0.27 3.63
CA GLY A 56 5.60 -0.16 5.09
C GLY A 56 6.98 -0.24 5.73
N ILE A 57 7.83 -1.15 5.29
CA ILE A 57 9.25 -1.21 5.72
C ILE A 57 9.99 0.09 5.35
N CYS A 58 9.75 0.61 4.15
CA CYS A 58 10.30 1.89 3.70
C CYS A 58 9.92 3.05 4.62
N CYS A 59 8.70 3.06 5.16
CA CYS A 59 8.24 4.06 6.13
C CYS A 59 8.99 3.99 7.46
N LEU A 60 9.41 2.79 7.90
CA LEU A 60 10.24 2.65 9.09
C LEU A 60 11.65 3.20 8.86
N ILE A 61 12.19 3.06 7.65
CA ILE A 61 13.57 3.48 7.34
C ILE A 61 13.66 5.01 7.11
N GLY A 62 12.70 5.63 6.41
CA GLY A 62 12.65 7.09 6.26
C GLY A 62 13.78 7.72 5.45
N LYS A 63 14.08 7.20 4.25
CA LYS A 63 15.11 7.77 3.34
C LYS A 63 14.50 8.40 2.08
N PRO A 64 15.13 9.41 1.45
CA PRO A 64 14.52 10.18 0.36
C PRO A 64 14.05 9.33 -0.81
N ASN A 65 14.87 8.36 -1.21
CA ASN A 65 14.54 7.47 -2.34
C ASN A 65 13.40 6.50 -2.01
N LEU A 66 13.21 6.17 -0.73
CA LEU A 66 12.20 5.21 -0.29
C LEU A 66 10.78 5.81 -0.31
N TRP A 67 10.67 7.14 -0.25
CA TRP A 67 9.37 7.82 -0.40
C TRP A 67 8.70 7.47 -1.74
N LYS A 68 9.48 7.43 -2.83
CA LYS A 68 8.98 7.04 -4.15
C LYS A 68 8.55 5.58 -4.22
N ILE A 69 9.24 4.71 -3.47
CA ILE A 69 8.89 3.28 -3.38
C ILE A 69 7.57 3.13 -2.64
N THR A 70 7.37 3.81 -1.50
CA THR A 70 6.10 3.80 -0.77
C THR A 70 4.97 4.39 -1.62
N LEU A 71 5.20 5.48 -2.34
CA LEU A 71 4.20 6.04 -3.26
C LEU A 71 3.85 5.06 -4.38
N GLY A 72 4.86 4.42 -4.98
CA GLY A 72 4.68 3.41 -6.01
C GLY A 72 3.87 2.21 -5.51
N ALA A 73 4.16 1.73 -4.30
CA ALA A 73 3.40 0.65 -3.67
C ALA A 73 1.91 0.98 -3.53
N VAL A 74 1.59 2.17 -3.02
CA VAL A 74 0.19 2.63 -2.88
C VAL A 74 -0.47 2.81 -4.26
N ALA A 75 0.28 3.24 -5.28
CA ALA A 75 -0.25 3.35 -6.64
C ALA A 75 -0.57 1.98 -7.24
N VAL A 76 0.29 0.97 -7.02
CA VAL A 76 0.03 -0.41 -7.47
C VAL A 76 -1.22 -0.98 -6.77
N GLU A 77 -1.38 -0.73 -5.47
CA GLU A 77 -2.59 -1.09 -4.73
C GLU A 77 -3.84 -0.43 -5.30
N ALA A 78 -3.78 0.85 -5.68
CA ALA A 78 -4.91 1.52 -6.29
C ALA A 78 -5.30 0.87 -7.65
N VAL A 79 -4.31 0.45 -8.45
CA VAL A 79 -4.56 -0.26 -9.70
C VAL A 79 -5.19 -1.63 -9.44
N ALA A 80 -4.68 -2.37 -8.46
CA ALA A 80 -5.27 -3.64 -8.03
C ALA A 80 -6.73 -3.46 -7.57
N GLY A 81 -7.01 -2.40 -6.81
CA GLY A 81 -8.37 -2.02 -6.43
C GLY A 81 -9.30 -1.71 -7.59
N ILE A 82 -8.81 -1.06 -8.65
CA ILE A 82 -9.59 -0.85 -9.89
C ILE A 82 -9.87 -2.19 -10.57
N CYS A 83 -8.88 -3.08 -10.69
CA CYS A 83 -9.05 -4.40 -11.29
C CYS A 83 -10.03 -5.26 -10.48
N MET A 84 -10.00 -5.14 -9.15
CA MET A 84 -10.92 -5.82 -8.24
C MET A 84 -12.37 -5.41 -8.41
N MET A 85 -12.68 -4.27 -9.06
CA MET A 85 -14.06 -3.91 -9.40
C MET A 85 -14.72 -4.88 -10.37
N THR A 86 -13.93 -5.71 -11.07
CA THR A 86 -14.46 -6.81 -11.90
C THR A 86 -15.07 -7.94 -11.07
N VAL A 87 -14.64 -8.08 -9.80
CA VAL A 87 -15.13 -9.07 -8.84
C VAL A 87 -16.10 -8.42 -7.84
N THR A 88 -15.71 -7.28 -7.25
CA THR A 88 -16.48 -6.53 -6.26
C THR A 88 -16.31 -5.03 -6.45
N VAL A 89 -17.32 -4.40 -7.06
CA VAL A 89 -17.32 -2.94 -7.31
C VAL A 89 -17.13 -2.15 -6.00
N ILE A 90 -17.87 -2.51 -4.95
CA ILE A 90 -17.80 -1.80 -3.66
C ILE A 90 -16.43 -1.99 -3.01
N GLY A 91 -15.90 -3.21 -3.00
CA GLY A 91 -14.57 -3.51 -2.44
C GLY A 91 -13.48 -2.72 -3.14
N GLY A 92 -13.49 -2.70 -4.48
CA GLY A 92 -12.54 -1.93 -5.28
C GLY A 92 -12.61 -0.42 -5.02
N ILE A 93 -13.81 0.16 -4.92
CA ILE A 93 -13.98 1.60 -4.62
C ILE A 93 -13.39 1.94 -3.26
N ILE A 94 -13.70 1.14 -2.23
CA ILE A 94 -13.17 1.35 -0.88
C ILE A 94 -11.64 1.30 -0.89
N LEU A 95 -11.04 0.33 -1.59
CA LEU A 95 -9.59 0.20 -1.64
C LEU A 95 -8.92 1.40 -2.32
N VAL A 96 -9.48 1.89 -3.42
CA VAL A 96 -8.99 3.10 -4.10
C VAL A 96 -9.07 4.34 -3.19
N LEU A 97 -10.16 4.49 -2.43
CA LEU A 97 -10.30 5.60 -1.48
C LEU A 97 -9.27 5.51 -0.34
N ILE A 98 -9.02 4.31 0.19
CA ILE A 98 -7.98 4.08 1.18
C ILE A 98 -6.60 4.47 0.61
N CYS A 99 -6.30 4.08 -0.62
CA CYS A 99 -5.06 4.45 -1.29
C CYS A 99 -4.94 5.98 -1.44
N ALA A 100 -6.02 6.67 -1.82
CA ALA A 100 -6.02 8.13 -1.90
C ALA A 100 -5.71 8.80 -0.55
N VAL A 101 -6.25 8.26 0.55
CA VAL A 101 -5.93 8.72 1.92
C VAL A 101 -4.45 8.51 2.23
N PHE A 102 -3.87 7.35 1.89
CA PHE A 102 -2.43 7.11 2.08
C PHE A 102 -1.56 8.04 1.24
N VAL A 103 -1.93 8.30 -0.01
CA VAL A 103 -1.21 9.25 -0.87
C VAL A 103 -1.24 10.64 -0.24
N TRP A 104 -2.41 11.10 0.20
CA TRP A 104 -2.53 12.38 0.90
C TRP A 104 -1.68 12.41 2.17
N TRP A 105 -1.71 11.35 2.97
CA TRP A 105 -0.94 11.23 4.19
C TRP A 105 0.57 11.25 3.94
N LEU A 106 1.04 10.55 2.90
CA LEU A 106 2.44 10.53 2.45
C LEU A 106 2.97 11.91 2.06
N HIS A 107 2.07 12.83 1.67
CA HIS A 107 2.40 14.20 1.29
C HIS A 107 2.31 15.20 2.46
N THR A 108 1.92 14.76 3.66
CA THR A 108 1.94 15.62 4.85
C THR A 108 3.37 16.05 5.21
N SER A 109 3.49 17.23 5.81
CA SER A 109 4.79 17.83 6.16
C SER A 109 5.63 16.94 7.08
N ALA A 110 4.99 16.24 8.02
CA ALA A 110 5.67 15.36 8.96
C ALA A 110 6.31 14.16 8.26
N ILE A 111 5.57 13.49 7.37
CA ILE A 111 6.04 12.32 6.63
C ILE A 111 7.08 12.72 5.58
N ARG A 112 6.83 13.78 4.82
CA ARG A 112 7.78 14.29 3.83
C ARG A 112 9.13 14.64 4.47
N ARG A 113 9.12 15.36 5.59
CA ARG A 113 10.34 15.64 6.36
C ARG A 113 11.00 14.36 6.87
N TRP A 114 10.23 13.36 7.33
CA TRP A 114 10.77 12.06 7.76
C TRP A 114 11.56 11.38 6.66
N PHE A 115 11.02 11.35 5.44
CA PHE A 115 11.73 10.84 4.28
C PHE A 115 12.83 11.79 3.76
N GLY A 116 12.82 13.07 4.14
CA GLY A 116 13.78 14.08 3.66
C GLY A 116 13.47 14.62 2.26
N VAL A 117 12.17 14.76 1.94
CA VAL A 117 11.61 15.28 0.67
C VAL A 117 10.62 16.41 0.88
#